data_AF-V9DYX9-F1
#
_entry.id   AF-V9DYX9-F1
#
_cell.length_a   1.000
_cell.length_b   1.000
_cell.length_c   1.000
_cell.angle_alpha   90.00
_cell.angle_beta   90.00
_cell.angle_gamma   90.00
#
_symmetry.space_group_name_H-M   'P 1'
#
loop_
_entity.id
_entity.type
_entity.pdbx_description
1 polymer ?
#
loop_
_entity_poly.entity_id
_entity_poly.type
_entity_poly.pdbx_seq_one_letter_code
_entity_poly.pdbx_strand_id
1 'polypeptide(L)'
;MSLCVLNEPAPDMRLTDLETGEQKQLLDLVESSGKYTILTFYATWSKASEREVETMEIFSKDRHNKLLNFVLVNLDQNIGDTFAFLDTIVEHKIGDEAIKGPRVCRYYGNGNEPTVLHYGAAEVPEPYGLQSVPHTVVIDPQGIVLRNGDNFHWDDIAALLRHRQEETDPTYFKKIMSWMLPPIAT
;
A
#
# COMPACT_ATOMS: atom_id res chain seq x y z
N MET A 1 -3.36 25.48 9.22
CA MET A 1 -2.73 24.89 8.02
C MET A 1 -3.77 24.01 7.34
N SER A 2 -3.65 23.73 6.03
CA SER A 2 -4.64 22.90 5.33
C SER A 2 -4.45 21.43 5.69
N LEU A 3 -5.55 20.71 5.93
CA LEU A 3 -5.56 19.25 5.93
C LEU A 3 -5.00 18.75 4.59
N CYS A 4 -4.54 17.51 4.54
CA CYS A 4 -4.12 16.79 3.35
C CYS A 4 -5.38 16.62 2.52
N VAL A 5 -5.56 17.57 1.60
CA VAL A 5 -6.72 17.69 0.73
C VAL A 5 -6.50 16.75 -0.44
N LEU A 6 -7.58 16.10 -0.85
CA LEU A 6 -7.58 15.32 -2.08
C LEU A 6 -7.13 16.19 -3.26
N ASN A 7 -6.32 15.62 -4.14
CA ASN A 7 -5.72 16.25 -5.33
C ASN A 7 -4.65 17.31 -5.04
N GLU A 8 -4.08 17.32 -3.84
CA GLU A 8 -2.87 18.10 -3.51
C GLU A 8 -1.65 17.19 -3.34
N PRO A 9 -0.42 17.74 -3.44
CA PRO A 9 0.80 16.99 -3.12
C PRO A 9 0.76 16.41 -1.70
N ALA A 10 1.19 15.16 -1.57
CA ALA A 10 1.31 14.49 -0.28
C ALA A 10 2.32 15.25 0.60
N PRO A 11 1.96 15.55 1.86
CA PRO A 11 2.91 16.14 2.79
C PRO A 11 4.12 15.22 2.94
N ASP A 12 5.31 15.73 2.63
CA ASP A 12 6.51 14.92 2.70
C ASP A 12 6.91 14.65 4.15
N MET A 13 7.53 13.50 4.39
CA MET A 13 8.02 13.10 5.70
C MET A 13 9.23 12.19 5.59
N ARG A 14 10.04 12.17 6.64
CA ARG A 14 11.19 11.26 6.73
C ARG A 14 10.76 9.91 7.26
N LEU A 15 10.99 8.87 6.46
CA LEU A 15 10.74 7.48 6.79
C LEU A 15 12.06 6.78 7.12
N THR A 16 12.03 5.85 8.09
CA THR A 16 13.16 4.98 8.43
C THR A 16 12.80 3.55 8.06
N ASP A 17 13.54 2.96 7.14
CA ASP A 17 13.38 1.58 6.70
C ASP A 17 13.64 0.63 7.89
N LEU A 18 12.64 -0.17 8.25
CA LEU A 18 12.73 -1.00 9.45
C LEU A 18 13.54 -2.29 9.25
N GLU A 19 13.93 -2.62 8.02
CA GLU A 19 14.86 -3.73 7.76
C GLU A 19 16.31 -3.25 7.78
N THR A 20 16.58 -2.13 7.11
CA THR A 20 17.94 -1.66 6.83
C THR A 20 18.39 -0.51 7.74
N GLY A 21 17.45 0.21 8.35
CA GLY A 21 17.71 1.46 9.09
C GLY A 21 17.95 2.67 8.18
N GLU A 22 17.88 2.53 6.86
CA GLU A 22 18.05 3.62 5.90
C GLU A 22 16.95 4.67 6.05
N GLN A 23 17.29 5.95 5.92
CA GLN A 23 16.32 7.04 5.90
C GLN A 23 16.04 7.51 4.48
N LYS A 24 14.76 7.77 4.17
CA LYS A 24 14.32 8.34 2.88
C LYS A 24 13.15 9.28 3.07
N GLN A 25 12.96 10.21 2.14
CA GLN A 25 11.75 10.99 2.05
C GLN A 25 10.61 10.15 1.46
N LEU A 26 9.38 10.39 1.89
CA LEU A 26 8.21 9.70 1.35
C LEU A 26 8.05 9.99 -0.14
N LEU A 27 8.21 11.24 -0.56
CA LEU A 27 8.04 11.59 -1.98
C LEU A 27 9.09 10.93 -2.88
N ASP A 28 10.34 10.81 -2.41
CA ASP A 28 11.39 10.06 -3.12
C ASP A 28 11.02 8.57 -3.27
N LEU A 29 10.44 7.96 -2.22
CA LEU A 29 9.94 6.57 -2.25
C LEU A 29 8.79 6.41 -3.26
N VAL A 30 7.86 7.37 -3.30
CA VAL A 30 6.73 7.35 -4.24
C VAL A 30 7.23 7.48 -5.68
N GLU A 31 8.04 8.51 -5.96
CA GLU A 31 8.57 8.81 -7.29
C GLU A 31 9.42 7.65 -7.83
N SER A 32 10.34 7.12 -7.02
CA SER A 32 11.19 5.99 -7.41
C SER A 32 10.43 4.70 -7.69
N SER A 33 9.25 4.51 -7.07
CA SER A 33 8.41 3.36 -7.35
C SER A 33 7.74 3.43 -8.73
N GLY A 34 7.45 4.65 -9.21
CA GLY A 34 6.66 4.90 -10.43
C GLY A 34 5.23 4.34 -10.39
N LYS A 35 4.72 4.01 -9.20
CA LYS A 35 3.43 3.34 -8.98
C LYS A 35 2.55 4.15 -8.05
N TYR A 36 1.26 3.84 -8.08
CA TYR A 36 0.36 4.25 -7.00
C TYR A 36 0.83 3.60 -5.70
N THR A 37 0.93 4.41 -4.65
CA THR A 37 1.38 3.99 -3.33
C THR A 37 0.20 3.92 -2.37
N ILE A 38 0.00 2.75 -1.78
CA ILE A 38 -0.93 2.52 -0.67
C ILE A 38 -0.12 2.63 0.61
N LEU A 39 -0.28 3.76 1.30
CA LEU A 39 0.46 4.13 2.50
C LEU A 39 -0.46 3.99 3.71
N THR A 40 -0.17 3.06 4.63
CA THR A 40 -0.97 2.87 5.84
C THR A 40 -0.15 3.15 7.09
N PHE A 41 -0.60 4.12 7.88
CA PHE A 41 -0.09 4.37 9.23
C PHE A 41 -0.76 3.41 10.20
N TYR A 42 0.03 2.75 11.04
CA TYR A 42 -0.47 1.77 11.99
C TYR A 42 0.31 1.80 13.31
N ALA A 43 -0.29 1.23 14.35
CA ALA A 43 0.35 1.06 15.65
C ALA A 43 0.06 -0.35 16.19
N THR A 44 1.05 -0.97 16.83
CA THR A 44 0.95 -2.39 17.26
C THR A 44 -0.08 -2.63 18.36
N TRP A 45 -0.40 -1.61 19.15
CA TRP A 45 -1.43 -1.68 20.20
C TRP A 45 -2.86 -1.56 19.67
N SER A 46 -3.04 -1.24 18.37
CA SER A 46 -4.38 -1.10 17.76
C SER A 46 -4.86 -2.42 17.15
N LYS A 47 -5.93 -2.97 17.72
CA LYS A 47 -6.60 -4.16 17.17
C LYS A 47 -7.15 -3.95 15.75
N ALA A 48 -7.53 -2.72 15.41
CA ALA A 48 -7.94 -2.41 14.04
C ALA A 48 -6.73 -2.48 13.07
N SER A 49 -5.55 -2.10 13.55
CA SER A 49 -4.30 -2.18 12.76
C SER A 49 -3.89 -3.61 12.45
N GLU A 50 -4.14 -4.57 13.34
CA GLU A 50 -3.91 -6.00 13.07
C GLU A 50 -4.54 -6.44 11.74
N ARG A 51 -5.84 -6.18 11.59
CA ARG A 51 -6.60 -6.61 10.40
C ARG A 51 -6.17 -5.88 9.13
N GLU A 52 -5.91 -4.58 9.24
CA GLU A 52 -5.52 -3.78 8.07
C GLU A 52 -4.14 -4.18 7.55
N VAL A 53 -3.19 -4.41 8.47
CA VAL A 53 -1.84 -4.90 8.13
C VAL A 53 -1.91 -6.28 7.47
N GLU A 54 -2.69 -7.21 8.02
CA GLU A 54 -2.91 -8.55 7.43
C GLU A 54 -3.57 -8.45 6.04
N THR A 55 -4.56 -7.55 5.90
CA THR A 55 -5.25 -7.32 4.61
C THR A 55 -4.28 -6.77 3.57
N MET A 56 -3.44 -5.80 3.92
CA MET A 56 -2.42 -5.27 3.02
C MET A 56 -1.42 -6.35 2.57
N GLU A 57 -0.96 -7.20 3.49
CA GLU A 57 -0.07 -8.31 3.14
C GLU A 57 -0.71 -9.21 2.09
N ILE A 58 -1.96 -9.65 2.32
CA ILE A 58 -2.70 -10.49 1.38
C ILE A 58 -2.88 -9.78 0.03
N PHE A 59 -3.29 -8.51 0.03
CA PHE A 59 -3.50 -7.73 -1.18
C PHE A 59 -2.21 -7.48 -1.97
N SER A 60 -1.06 -7.42 -1.31
CA SER A 60 0.22 -7.18 -1.98
C SER A 60 0.75 -8.40 -2.76
N LYS A 61 0.22 -9.59 -2.48
CA LYS A 61 0.58 -10.84 -3.17
C LYS A 61 0.00 -10.89 -4.59
N ASP A 62 0.10 -12.06 -5.22
CA ASP A 62 -0.39 -12.33 -6.58
C ASP A 62 0.04 -11.29 -7.63
N ARG A 63 1.32 -10.89 -7.55
CA ARG A 63 1.93 -9.86 -8.42
C ARG A 63 1.32 -8.46 -8.31
N HIS A 64 0.39 -8.20 -7.39
CA HIS A 64 -0.16 -6.85 -7.20
C HIS A 64 0.94 -5.85 -6.81
N ASN A 65 1.97 -6.27 -6.09
CA ASN A 65 3.17 -5.44 -5.82
C ASN A 65 3.96 -5.03 -7.09
N LYS A 66 3.71 -5.65 -8.24
CA LYS A 66 4.27 -5.21 -9.53
C LYS A 66 3.48 -4.04 -10.12
N LEU A 67 2.23 -3.85 -9.70
CA LEU A 67 1.33 -2.79 -10.19
C LEU A 67 1.20 -1.63 -9.21
N LEU A 68 1.23 -1.93 -7.90
CA LEU A 68 1.11 -0.98 -6.80
C LEU A 68 2.33 -1.06 -5.87
N ASN A 69 2.57 0.01 -5.13
CA ASN A 69 3.55 0.08 -4.05
C ASN A 69 2.82 0.02 -2.71
N PHE A 70 3.16 -0.94 -1.85
CA PHE A 70 2.49 -1.14 -0.55
C PHE A 70 3.45 -0.76 0.56
N VAL A 71 3.06 0.21 1.40
CA VAL A 71 3.92 0.82 2.40
C VAL A 71 3.21 0.88 3.74
N LEU A 72 3.76 0.18 4.73
CA LEU A 72 3.34 0.27 6.12
C LEU A 72 4.26 1.22 6.87
N VAL A 73 3.67 2.17 7.60
CA VAL A 73 4.38 3.11 8.46
C VAL A 73 3.97 2.88 9.91
N ASN A 74 4.87 2.30 10.70
CA ASN A 74 4.68 2.11 12.12
C ASN A 74 4.92 3.43 12.89
N LEU A 75 4.06 3.68 13.89
CA LEU A 75 4.10 4.87 14.73
C LEU A 75 4.58 4.60 16.17
N ASP A 76 4.96 3.36 16.47
CA ASP A 76 5.41 3.00 17.81
C ASP A 76 6.85 3.47 18.03
N GLN A 77 7.14 3.85 19.27
CA GLN A 77 8.49 4.23 19.68
C GLN A 77 9.40 3.01 19.86
N ASN A 78 8.82 1.85 20.16
CA ASN A 78 9.55 0.60 20.37
C ASN A 78 9.53 -0.27 19.12
N ILE A 79 10.63 -0.24 18.37
CA ILE A 79 10.80 -1.04 17.15
C ILE A 79 10.78 -2.55 17.46
N GLY A 80 11.20 -2.98 18.67
CA GLY A 80 11.16 -4.38 19.07
C GLY A 80 9.73 -4.94 19.11
N ASP A 81 8.78 -4.15 19.61
CA ASP A 81 7.36 -4.51 19.63
C ASP A 81 6.79 -4.56 18.20
N THR A 82 7.28 -3.68 17.32
CA THR A 82 6.94 -3.68 15.90
C THR A 82 7.35 -4.99 15.22
N PHE A 83 8.57 -5.45 15.45
CA PHE A 83 9.04 -6.73 14.89
C PHE A 83 8.26 -7.91 15.45
N ALA A 84 8.04 -7.97 16.77
CA ALA A 84 7.23 -9.03 17.37
C ALA A 84 5.80 -9.07 16.79
N PHE A 85 5.21 -7.91 16.53
CA PHE A 85 3.91 -7.80 15.89
C PHE A 85 3.91 -8.29 14.44
N LEU A 86 4.90 -7.91 13.62
CA LEU A 86 5.00 -8.33 12.22
C LEU A 86 5.32 -9.82 12.09
N ASP A 87 6.14 -10.37 13.00
CA ASP A 87 6.58 -11.76 13.00
C ASP A 87 5.57 -12.71 13.67
N THR A 88 4.49 -12.19 14.25
CA THR A 88 3.42 -13.00 14.83
C THR A 88 2.87 -13.96 13.77
N ILE A 89 2.87 -15.26 14.08
CA ILE A 89 2.34 -16.27 13.17
C ILE A 89 0.81 -16.21 13.18
N VAL A 90 0.23 -15.88 12.03
CA VAL A 90 -1.21 -15.80 11.79
C VAL A 90 -1.61 -16.75 10.66
N GLU A 91 -2.90 -17.04 10.59
CA GLU A 91 -3.48 -17.81 9.49
C GLU A 91 -4.08 -16.84 8.48
N HIS A 92 -3.48 -16.79 7.29
CA HIS A 92 -3.97 -16.05 6.15
C HIS A 92 -4.91 -16.93 5.34
N LYS A 93 -6.09 -16.42 5.00
CA LYS A 93 -7.00 -17.08 4.06
C LYS A 93 -6.79 -16.51 2.67
N ILE A 94 -6.29 -17.33 1.75
CA ILE A 94 -6.07 -16.98 0.35
C ILE A 94 -6.92 -17.93 -0.49
N GLY A 95 -8.05 -17.43 -0.98
CA GLY A 95 -9.08 -18.30 -1.56
C GLY A 95 -9.62 -19.29 -0.52
N ASP A 96 -9.60 -20.58 -0.86
CA ASP A 96 -10.03 -21.68 0.02
C ASP A 96 -8.89 -22.26 0.87
N GLU A 97 -7.66 -21.77 0.70
CA GLU A 97 -6.48 -22.27 1.41
C GLU A 97 -6.16 -21.41 2.64
N ALA A 98 -5.84 -22.09 3.75
CA ALA A 98 -5.37 -21.48 4.98
C ALA A 98 -3.85 -21.66 5.09
N ILE A 99 -3.12 -20.54 5.03
CA ILE A 99 -1.67 -20.53 5.07
C ILE A 99 -1.21 -19.89 6.38
N LYS A 100 -0.37 -20.61 7.14
CA LYS A 100 0.24 -20.07 8.36
C LYS A 100 1.58 -19.41 8.02
N GLY A 101 1.74 -18.18 8.46
CA GLY A 101 2.96 -17.40 8.22
C GLY A 101 3.03 -16.17 9.11
N PRO A 102 4.11 -15.38 9.04
CA PRO A 102 4.16 -14.11 9.75
C PRO A 102 3.02 -13.21 9.28
N ARG A 103 2.59 -12.29 10.15
CA ARG A 103 1.56 -11.29 9.84
C ARG A 103 1.93 -10.48 8.59
N VAL A 104 3.21 -10.11 8.47
CA VAL A 104 3.76 -9.62 7.20
C VAL A 104 5.12 -10.25 6.95
N CYS A 105 5.34 -10.67 5.71
CA CYS A 105 6.63 -11.21 5.30
C CYS A 105 7.68 -10.09 5.22
N ARG A 106 8.62 -10.06 6.17
CA ARG A 106 9.75 -9.11 6.23
C ARG A 106 11.14 -9.70 5.92
N TYR A 107 11.24 -11.03 5.81
CA TYR A 107 12.54 -11.71 5.72
C TYR A 107 12.73 -12.44 4.39
N TYR A 108 13.72 -12.00 3.61
CA TYR A 108 14.11 -12.58 2.31
C TYR A 108 14.63 -14.04 2.38
N GLY A 109 14.88 -14.59 3.58
CA GLY A 109 15.56 -15.88 3.75
C GLY A 109 14.68 -17.12 3.84
N ASN A 110 13.35 -17.00 3.75
CA ASN A 110 12.43 -18.15 3.75
C ASN A 110 11.88 -18.49 2.34
N GLY A 111 12.40 -17.84 1.29
CA GLY A 111 11.99 -18.06 -0.11
C GLY A 111 10.80 -17.22 -0.58
N ASN A 112 10.14 -16.47 0.31
CA ASN A 112 9.12 -15.50 -0.05
C ASN A 112 9.73 -14.09 -0.12
N GLU A 113 9.61 -13.43 -1.27
CA GLU A 113 10.00 -12.02 -1.38
C GLU A 113 8.98 -11.14 -0.62
N PRO A 114 9.44 -10.21 0.23
CA PRO A 114 8.57 -9.22 0.85
C PRO A 114 7.94 -8.35 -0.23
N THR A 115 6.62 -8.22 -0.16
CA THR A 115 5.79 -7.47 -1.11
C THR A 115 5.26 -6.16 -0.54
N VAL A 116 5.38 -6.00 0.79
CA VAL A 116 5.05 -4.80 1.55
C VAL A 116 6.34 -4.22 2.11
N LEU A 117 6.51 -2.90 2.00
CA LEU A 117 7.64 -2.19 2.58
C LEU A 117 7.31 -1.71 3.98
N HIS A 118 8.29 -1.77 4.88
CA HIS A 118 8.12 -1.47 6.30
C HIS A 118 8.96 -0.26 6.71
N TYR A 119 8.29 0.79 7.16
CA TYR A 119 8.92 2.01 7.61
C TYR A 119 8.45 2.39 9.02
N GLY A 120 9.29 3.12 9.74
CA GLY A 120 8.93 3.88 10.93
C GLY A 120 8.93 5.38 10.60
N ALA A 121 8.04 6.13 11.24
CA ALA A 121 8.04 7.59 11.19
C ALA A 121 8.09 8.18 12.60
N ALA A 122 9.01 9.10 12.84
CA ALA A 122 9.13 9.77 14.14
C ALA A 122 8.00 10.79 14.36
N GLU A 123 7.54 11.42 13.29
CA GLU A 123 6.47 12.40 13.29
C GLU A 123 5.70 12.28 11.97
N VAL A 124 4.37 12.31 12.06
CA VAL A 124 3.48 12.34 10.89
C VAL A 124 3.03 13.78 10.71
N PRO A 125 3.20 14.38 9.51
CA PRO A 125 2.78 15.76 9.26
C PRO A 125 1.30 15.99 9.59
N GLU A 126 1.00 17.09 10.29
CA GLU A 126 -0.37 17.51 10.66
C GLU A 126 -1.37 17.40 9.50
N PRO A 127 -1.03 17.77 8.24
CA PRO A 127 -2.01 17.70 7.16
C PRO A 127 -2.56 16.29 6.94
N TYR A 128 -1.81 15.20 7.17
CA TYR A 128 -2.39 13.85 7.04
C TYR A 128 -3.64 13.65 7.90
N GLY A 129 -3.83 14.48 8.94
CA GLY A 129 -5.07 14.52 9.72
C GLY A 129 -5.26 13.23 10.49
N LEU A 130 -4.17 12.64 10.96
CA LEU A 130 -4.16 11.35 11.64
C LEU A 130 -4.91 11.46 12.98
N GLN A 131 -6.19 11.07 12.98
CA GLN A 131 -7.05 11.07 14.19
C GLN A 131 -7.16 9.69 14.84
N SER A 132 -6.94 8.63 14.05
CA SER A 132 -7.00 7.24 14.49
C SER A 132 -6.08 6.36 13.66
N VAL A 133 -5.79 5.15 14.15
CA VAL A 133 -5.05 4.12 13.42
C VAL A 133 -5.87 2.82 13.34
N PRO A 134 -5.85 2.12 12.19
CA PRO A 134 -5.02 2.41 11.02
C PRO A 134 -5.56 3.58 10.20
N HIS A 135 -4.69 4.22 9.42
CA HIS A 135 -5.03 5.34 8.54
C HIS A 135 -4.36 5.15 7.19
N THR A 136 -5.16 4.94 6.14
CA THR A 136 -4.66 4.62 4.80
C THR A 136 -4.79 5.81 3.86
N VAL A 137 -3.73 6.05 3.09
CA VAL A 137 -3.62 7.11 2.10
C VAL A 137 -3.27 6.46 0.76
N VAL A 138 -3.88 6.95 -0.31
CA VAL A 138 -3.54 6.53 -1.68
C VAL A 138 -2.87 7.71 -2.37
N ILE A 139 -1.66 7.51 -2.85
CA ILE A 139 -0.84 8.53 -3.52
C ILE A 139 -0.56 8.05 -4.94
N ASP A 140 -0.68 8.92 -5.94
CA ASP A 140 -0.33 8.60 -7.32
C ASP A 140 1.18 8.67 -7.58
N PRO A 141 1.68 8.23 -8.75
CA PRO A 141 3.11 8.28 -9.06
C PRO A 141 3.72 9.68 -9.11
N GLN A 142 2.91 10.74 -9.16
CA GLN A 142 3.35 12.14 -9.15
C GLN A 142 3.38 12.72 -7.72
N GLY A 143 3.05 11.91 -6.71
CA GLY A 143 3.01 12.35 -5.32
C GLY A 143 1.72 13.06 -4.94
N ILE A 144 0.64 12.93 -5.72
CA ILE A 144 -0.65 13.56 -5.42
C ILE A 144 -1.54 12.62 -4.62
N VAL A 145 -2.20 13.15 -3.59
CA VAL A 145 -3.08 12.37 -2.71
C VAL A 145 -4.46 12.19 -3.34
N LEU A 146 -4.86 10.93 -3.54
CA LEU A 146 -6.15 10.56 -4.12
C LEU A 146 -7.18 10.11 -3.09
N ARG A 147 -6.71 9.59 -1.95
CA ARG A 147 -7.54 9.18 -0.80
C ARG A 147 -6.77 9.45 0.49
N ASN A 148 -7.48 9.82 1.55
CA ASN A 148 -6.91 10.07 2.86
C ASN A 148 -7.91 9.65 3.95
N GLY A 149 -7.59 8.61 4.74
CA GLY A 149 -8.39 8.17 5.90
C GLY A 149 -9.75 7.57 5.51
N ASP A 150 -10.82 8.07 6.13
CA ASP A 150 -12.20 7.52 6.17
C ASP A 150 -12.87 7.23 4.81
N ASN A 151 -12.28 7.69 3.71
CA ASN A 151 -12.77 7.42 2.35
C ASN A 151 -12.02 6.28 1.65
N PHE A 152 -11.22 5.50 2.37
CA PHE A 152 -10.51 4.34 1.84
C PHE A 152 -11.32 3.05 1.99
N HIS A 153 -11.41 2.29 0.89
CA HIS A 153 -11.87 0.90 0.91
C HIS A 153 -10.97 0.06 0.01
N TRP A 154 -10.68 -1.17 0.42
CA TRP A 154 -9.90 -2.12 -0.40
C TRP A 154 -10.55 -2.47 -1.75
N ASP A 155 -11.85 -2.15 -1.92
CA ASP A 155 -12.57 -2.35 -3.17
C ASP A 155 -12.16 -1.31 -4.23
N ASP A 156 -11.84 -0.09 -3.80
CA ASP A 156 -11.27 0.94 -4.67
C ASP A 156 -9.90 0.48 -5.21
N ILE A 157 -9.11 -0.19 -4.37
CA ILE A 157 -7.81 -0.74 -4.74
C ILE A 157 -7.96 -1.93 -5.68
N ALA A 158 -8.93 -2.81 -5.43
CA ALA A 158 -9.24 -3.89 -6.36
C ALA A 158 -9.68 -3.37 -7.74
N ALA A 159 -10.46 -2.29 -7.79
CA ALA A 159 -10.84 -1.62 -9.04
C ALA A 159 -9.63 -1.00 -9.74
N LEU A 160 -8.75 -0.32 -8.99
CA LEU A 160 -7.50 0.23 -9.52
C LEU A 160 -6.60 -0.87 -10.09
N LEU A 161 -6.42 -1.97 -9.36
CA LEU A 161 -5.65 -3.13 -9.82
C LEU A 161 -6.22 -3.71 -11.12
N ARG A 162 -7.55 -3.89 -11.18
CA ARG A 162 -8.22 -4.40 -12.40
C ARG A 162 -7.96 -3.48 -13.59
N HIS A 163 -8.14 -2.18 -13.43
CA HIS A 163 -7.89 -1.21 -14.49
C HIS A 163 -6.44 -1.28 -14.99
N ARG A 164 -5.47 -1.39 -14.07
CA ARG A 164 -4.05 -1.49 -14.43
C ARG A 164 -3.71 -2.81 -15.12
N GLN A 165 -4.29 -3.92 -14.67
CA GLN A 165 -4.16 -5.21 -15.36
C GLN A 165 -4.71 -5.13 -16.79
N GLU A 166 -5.87 -4.50 -16.98
CA GLU A 166 -6.45 -4.24 -18.29
C GLU A 166 -5.54 -3.38 -19.18
N GLU A 167 -4.98 -2.27 -18.69
CA GLU A 167 -4.02 -1.45 -19.45
C GLU A 167 -2.77 -2.24 -19.90
N THR A 168 -2.33 -3.19 -19.08
CA THR A 168 -1.18 -4.06 -19.41
C THR A 168 -1.54 -5.23 -20.34
N ASP A 169 -2.82 -5.52 -20.58
CA ASP A 169 -3.27 -6.56 -21.51
C ASP A 169 -3.04 -6.06 -22.95
N PRO A 170 -2.20 -6.75 -23.76
CA PRO A 170 -1.92 -6.35 -25.14
C PRO A 170 -3.17 -6.35 -26.04
N THR A 171 -4.28 -6.96 -25.62
CA THR A 171 -5.56 -6.96 -26.33
C THR A 171 -6.47 -5.78 -25.97
N TYR A 172 -6.15 -5.02 -24.92
CA TYR A 172 -6.98 -3.91 -24.42
C TYR A 172 -7.16 -2.79 -25.44
N PHE A 173 -6.07 -2.33 -26.05
CA PHE A 173 -6.13 -1.34 -27.15
C PHE A 173 -6.95 -1.84 -28.34
N LYS A 174 -6.90 -3.14 -28.64
CA LYS A 174 -7.70 -3.75 -29.71
C LYS A 174 -9.19 -3.75 -29.37
N LYS A 175 -9.57 -4.02 -28.11
CA LYS A 175 -10.95 -3.93 -27.62
C LYS A 175 -11.47 -2.49 -27.66
N ILE A 176 -10.70 -1.52 -27.15
CA ILE A 176 -11.06 -0.10 -27.20
C ILE A 176 -11.25 0.37 -28.64
N MET A 177 -10.31 0.06 -29.53
CA MET A 177 -10.42 0.42 -30.95
C MET A 177 -11.64 -0.23 -31.63
N SER A 178 -11.99 -1.46 -31.27
CA SER A 178 -13.21 -2.12 -31.78
C SER A 178 -14.52 -1.48 -31.30
N TRP A 179 -14.48 -0.79 -30.16
CA TRP A 179 -15.64 -0.08 -29.61
C TRP A 179 -15.76 1.34 -30.18
N MET A 180 -14.63 2.02 -30.40
CA MET A 180 -14.58 3.37 -30.98
C MET A 180 -14.78 3.39 -32.50
N LEU A 181 -14.51 2.28 -33.19
CA LEU A 181 -14.73 2.15 -34.63
C LEU A 181 -15.93 1.22 -34.86
N PRO A 182 -17.13 1.74 -35.20
CA PRO A 182 -18.23 0.85 -35.56
C PRO A 182 -17.83 0.02 -36.79
N PRO A 183 -18.26 -1.26 -36.88
CA PRO A 183 -17.95 -2.08 -38.04
C PRO A 183 -18.49 -1.37 -39.28
N ILE A 184 -17.61 -1.13 -40.25
CA ILE A 184 -18.03 -0.66 -41.57
C ILE A 184 -18.87 -1.78 -42.16
N ALA A 185 -20.19 -1.58 -42.17
CA ALA A 185 -21.10 -2.49 -42.83
C ALA A 185 -20.79 -2.47 -44.34
N THR A 186 -20.24 -3.56 -44.84
CA THR A 186 -20.14 -3.87 -46.27
C THR A 186 -21.43 -4.48 -46.77
#